data_AF-X1IWF1-F1
#
_entry.id   AF-X1IWF1-F1
#
_cell.length_a   1.000
_cell.length_b   1.000
_cell.length_c   1.000
_cell.angle_alpha   90.00
_cell.angle_beta   90.00
_cell.angle_gamma   90.00
#
_symmetry.space_group_name_H-M   'P 1'
#
loop_
_entity.id
_entity.type
_entity.pdbx_description
1 polymer ?
#
loop_
_entity_poly.entity_id
_entity_poly.type
_entity_poly.pdbx_seq_one_letter_code
_entity_poly.pdbx_strand_id
1 'polypeptide(L)'
;CLETLEHLYEHERANFYSEAKRMLSNSGIVIISVPIIGGLTLVFKEINRMMLFKRKSEYTFKELLLSSLFGKPAQKPENPRLTHKGFDFSEVEKELRSNFKLIEKSYSPFPMFSWWQNSQVFFVCSKQIV
;
A
#
# COMPACT_ATOMS: atom_id res chain seq x y z
N CYS A 1 -11.20 -4.85 2.16
CA CYS A 1 -10.64 -3.57 2.63
C CYS A 1 -9.89 -2.94 1.46
N LEU A 2 -10.48 -1.97 0.78
CA LEU A 2 -9.94 -1.48 -0.50
C LEU A 2 -9.49 -0.03 -0.31
N GLU A 3 -8.18 0.24 -0.44
CA GLU A 3 -7.59 1.57 -0.27
C GLU A 3 -8.06 2.20 1.06
N THR A 4 -7.68 1.58 2.17
CA THR A 4 -8.04 2.08 3.50
C THR A 4 -6.90 1.90 4.49
N LEU A 5 -6.15 0.79 4.42
CA LEU A 5 -5.09 0.50 5.39
C LEU A 5 -3.95 1.53 5.35
N GLU A 6 -3.73 2.19 4.21
CA GLU A 6 -2.75 3.27 4.06
C GLU A 6 -3.08 4.52 4.87
N HIS A 7 -4.33 4.68 5.29
CA HIS A 7 -4.79 5.81 6.10
C HIS A 7 -4.87 5.47 7.59
N LEU A 8 -4.62 4.22 7.95
CA LEU A 8 -4.67 3.76 9.33
C LEU A 8 -3.31 3.90 10.00
N TYR A 9 -3.33 4.33 11.26
CA TYR A 9 -2.18 4.17 12.15
C TYR A 9 -1.87 2.68 12.36
N GLU A 10 -0.63 2.38 12.75
CA GLU A 10 -0.16 1.00 12.96
C GLU A 10 -1.04 0.21 13.94
N HIS A 11 -1.44 0.85 15.05
CA HIS A 11 -2.33 0.24 16.03
C HIS A 11 -3.76 -0.01 15.49
N GLU A 12 -4.25 0.85 14.59
CA GLU A 12 -5.54 0.66 13.93
C GLU A 12 -5.50 -0.50 12.92
N ARG A 13 -4.38 -0.65 12.18
CA ARG A 13 -4.17 -1.82 11.31
C ARG A 13 -4.13 -3.11 12.13
N ALA A 14 -3.42 -3.12 13.25
CA ALA A 14 -3.37 -4.27 14.15
C ALA A 14 -4.76 -4.68 14.66
N ASN A 15 -5.57 -3.69 15.08
CA ASN A 15 -6.96 -3.92 15.48
C ASN A 15 -7.80 -4.48 14.33
N PHE A 16 -7.67 -3.91 13.13
CA PHE A 16 -8.33 -4.43 11.94
C PHE A 16 -7.97 -5.91 11.68
N TYR A 17 -6.68 -6.29 11.77
CA TYR A 17 -6.26 -7.67 11.56
C TYR A 17 -6.86 -8.61 12.61
N SER A 18 -6.90 -8.20 13.87
CA SER A 18 -7.52 -8.97 14.96
C SER A 18 -9.01 -9.20 14.71
N GLU A 19 -9.76 -8.14 14.41
CA GLU A 19 -11.20 -8.23 14.16
C GLU A 19 -11.52 -9.02 12.90
N ALA A 20 -10.76 -8.82 11.82
CA ALA A 20 -10.92 -9.60 10.60
C ALA A 20 -10.73 -11.10 10.88
N LYS A 21 -9.69 -11.51 11.62
CA LYS A 21 -9.49 -12.92 12.01
C LYS A 21 -10.65 -13.46 12.85
N ARG A 22 -11.21 -12.66 13.76
CA ARG A 22 -12.34 -13.02 14.61
C ARG A 22 -13.61 -13.25 13.80
N MET A 23 -13.85 -12.42 12.79
CA MET A 23 -15.06 -12.46 11.96
C MET A 23 -14.99 -13.48 10.81
N LEU A 24 -13.78 -13.81 10.33
CA LEU A 24 -13.60 -14.80 9.28
C LEU A 24 -13.96 -16.21 9.77
N SER A 25 -14.82 -16.88 9.00
CA SER A 25 -15.01 -18.33 9.09
C SER A 25 -13.72 -19.08 8.72
N ASN A 26 -13.66 -20.38 8.99
CA ASN A 26 -12.46 -21.19 8.73
C ASN A 26 -12.09 -21.25 7.22
N SER A 27 -13.08 -21.11 6.33
CA SER A 27 -12.89 -21.00 4.88
C SER A 27 -13.02 -19.55 4.36
N GLY A 28 -13.10 -18.58 5.27
CA GLY A 28 -13.30 -17.18 4.93
C GLY A 28 -12.09 -16.57 4.24
N ILE A 29 -12.37 -15.66 3.31
CA ILE A 29 -11.37 -14.90 2.56
C ILE A 29 -11.48 -13.42 2.93
N VAL A 30 -10.33 -12.77 3.10
CA VAL A 30 -10.22 -11.31 3.17
C VAL A 30 -9.44 -10.82 1.96
N ILE A 31 -10.04 -9.87 1.24
CA ILE A 31 -9.43 -9.23 0.07
C ILE A 31 -9.05 -7.81 0.48
N ILE A 32 -7.79 -7.47 0.24
CA ILE A 32 -7.20 -6.20 0.63
C ILE A 32 -6.53 -5.56 -0.58
N SER A 33 -6.77 -4.28 -0.82
CA SER A 33 -5.97 -3.49 -1.74
C SER A 33 -5.38 -2.27 -1.04
N VAL A 34 -4.16 -1.91 -1.44
CA VAL A 34 -3.46 -0.72 -0.97
C VAL A 34 -2.69 -0.09 -2.13
N PRO A 35 -2.39 1.22 -2.07
CA PRO A 35 -1.71 1.89 -3.15
C PRO A 35 -0.24 1.49 -3.20
N ILE A 36 0.32 1.50 -4.40
CA ILE A 36 1.76 1.43 -4.63
C ILE A 36 2.29 2.86 -4.68
N ILE A 37 3.04 3.27 -3.65
CA ILE A 37 3.68 4.58 -3.57
C ILE A 37 5.17 4.43 -3.87
N GLY A 38 5.50 4.46 -5.16
CA GLY A 38 6.85 4.29 -5.67
C GLY A 38 6.85 3.95 -7.15
N GLY A 39 8.00 3.58 -7.69
CA GLY A 39 8.10 3.19 -9.09
C GLY A 39 7.83 4.34 -10.05
N LEU A 40 7.54 3.97 -11.30
CA LEU A 40 7.32 4.91 -12.40
C LEU A 40 6.01 5.69 -12.23
N THR A 41 4.99 5.07 -11.64
CA THR A 41 3.67 5.68 -11.43
C THR A 41 3.74 6.88 -10.48
N LEU A 42 4.64 6.86 -9.48
CA LEU A 42 4.87 7.99 -8.58
C LEU A 42 5.36 9.24 -9.32
N VAL A 43 6.32 9.10 -10.25
CA VAL A 43 6.86 10.22 -11.03
C VAL A 43 5.75 10.87 -11.86
N PHE A 44 4.98 10.06 -12.59
CA PHE A 44 3.87 10.58 -13.40
C PHE A 44 2.79 11.24 -12.56
N LYS A 45 2.44 10.64 -11.41
CA LYS A 45 1.46 11.20 -10.47
C LYS A 45 1.92 12.57 -9.95
N GLU A 46 3.20 12.68 -9.59
CA GLU A 46 3.75 13.91 -9.03
C GLU A 46 3.82 15.03 -10.08
N ILE A 47 4.31 14.73 -11.29
CA ILE A 47 4.36 15.71 -12.39
C ILE A 47 2.94 16.18 -12.72
N ASN A 48 1.98 15.26 -12.85
CA ASN A 48 0.59 15.61 -13.12
C ASN A 48 -0.01 16.50 -12.02
N ARG A 49 0.22 16.16 -10.74
CA ARG A 49 -0.22 16.96 -9.59
C ARG A 49 0.35 18.36 -9.61
N MET A 50 1.66 18.50 -9.86
CA MET A 50 2.32 19.80 -9.94
C MET A 50 1.74 20.67 -11.06
N MET A 51 1.48 20.09 -12.23
CA MET A 51 0.90 20.81 -13.37
C MET A 51 -0.56 21.22 -13.14
N LEU A 52 -1.41 20.30 -12.66
CA LEU A 52 -2.84 20.54 -12.48
C LEU A 52 -3.12 21.56 -11.37
N PHE A 53 -2.42 21.45 -10.23
CA PHE A 53 -2.69 22.30 -9.07
C PHE A 53 -1.74 23.50 -8.96
N LYS A 54 -0.75 23.62 -9.85
CA LYS A 54 0.30 24.64 -9.79
C LYS A 54 0.98 24.71 -8.42
N ARG A 55 1.17 23.55 -7.77
CA ARG A 55 1.78 23.40 -6.45
C ARG A 55 3.16 22.76 -6.56
N LYS A 56 4.03 23.06 -5.61
CA LYS A 56 5.32 22.36 -5.47
C LYS A 56 5.09 20.93 -4.97
N SER A 57 6.02 20.04 -5.31
CA SER A 57 6.01 18.67 -4.83
C SER A 57 6.14 18.60 -3.31
N GLU A 58 5.39 17.69 -2.69
CA GLU A 58 5.56 17.31 -1.29
C GLU A 58 6.81 16.44 -1.07
N TYR A 59 7.37 15.90 -2.15
CA TYR A 59 8.61 15.12 -2.15
C TYR A 59 9.79 16.03 -2.44
N THR A 60 10.86 15.86 -1.67
CA THR A 60 12.18 16.33 -2.10
C THR A 60 12.63 15.56 -3.34
N PHE A 61 13.52 16.15 -4.13
CA PHE A 61 14.08 15.47 -5.31
C PHE A 61 14.72 14.11 -4.95
N LYS A 62 15.41 14.04 -3.80
CA LYS A 62 16.02 12.81 -3.29
C LYS A 62 14.97 11.75 -2.93
N GLU A 63 13.90 12.12 -2.23
CA GLU A 63 12.81 11.20 -1.90
C GLU A 63 12.16 10.65 -3.17
N LEU A 64 11.82 11.54 -4.11
CA LEU A 64 11.19 11.12 -5.37
C LEU A 64 12.08 10.14 -6.14
N LEU A 65 13.38 10.43 -6.25
CA LEU A 65 14.34 9.55 -6.93
C LEU A 65 14.46 8.19 -6.24
N LEU A 66 14.59 8.17 -4.91
CA LEU A 66 14.73 6.94 -4.12
C LEU A 66 13.47 6.07 -4.15
N SER A 67 12.28 6.67 -4.01
CA SER A 67 11.01 5.96 -4.08
C SER A 67 10.70 5.45 -5.49
N SER A 68 11.08 6.21 -6.51
CA SER A 68 10.77 5.83 -7.90
C SER A 68 11.71 4.77 -8.46
N LEU A 69 13.02 4.88 -8.20
CA LEU A 69 14.03 3.97 -8.78
C LEU A 69 14.37 2.79 -7.89
N PHE A 70 14.38 2.99 -6.57
CA PHE A 70 14.85 1.98 -5.62
C PHE A 70 13.74 1.44 -4.72
N GLY A 71 12.49 1.90 -4.90
CA GLY A 71 11.36 1.49 -4.07
C GLY A 71 11.52 1.85 -2.59
N LYS A 72 12.41 2.79 -2.24
CA LYS A 72 12.61 3.21 -0.85
C LYS A 72 11.54 4.23 -0.47
N PRO A 73 10.68 3.96 0.53
CA PRO A 73 9.62 4.90 0.90
C PRO A 73 10.21 6.24 1.37
N ALA A 74 9.52 7.32 1.01
CA ALA A 74 9.78 8.65 1.55
C ALA A 74 9.47 8.70 3.07
N GLN A 75 9.81 9.81 3.73
CA GLN A 75 9.46 9.97 5.13
C GLN A 75 7.92 9.95 5.30
N LYS A 76 7.44 9.07 6.19
CA LYS A 76 6.02 9.01 6.54
C LYS A 76 5.61 10.28 7.27
N PRO A 77 4.44 10.87 6.95
CA PRO A 77 3.88 11.93 7.75
C PRO A 77 3.49 11.41 9.14
N GLU A 78 3.37 12.31 10.11
CA GLU A 78 2.82 11.97 11.43
C GLU A 78 1.37 11.52 11.34
N ASN A 79 0.60 12.10 10.42
CA ASN A 79 -0.80 11.74 10.18
C ASN A 79 -0.98 11.08 8.79
N PRO A 80 -1.16 9.74 8.72
CA PRO A 80 -1.34 9.01 7.46
C PRO A 80 -2.69 9.25 6.78
N ARG A 81 -3.66 9.89 7.46
CA ARG A 81 -5.00 10.14 6.90
C ARG A 81 -4.99 11.23 5.81
N LEU A 82 -3.98 12.10 5.81
CA LEU A 82 -3.96 13.28 4.95
C LEU A 82 -3.20 13.07 3.63
N THR A 83 -2.31 12.08 3.58
CA THR A 83 -1.47 11.83 2.40
C THR A 83 -1.00 10.39 2.36
N HIS A 84 -0.73 9.89 1.16
CA HIS A 84 -0.10 8.58 0.93
C HIS A 84 1.44 8.66 0.91
N LYS A 85 2.03 9.84 1.13
CA LYS A 85 3.50 10.01 1.10
C LYS A 85 4.17 9.05 2.10
N GLY A 86 5.17 8.32 1.62
CA GLY A 86 5.96 7.40 2.46
C GLY A 86 5.26 6.10 2.83
N PHE A 87 4.04 5.84 2.36
CA PHE A 87 3.41 4.54 2.51
C PHE A 87 4.20 3.45 1.78
N ASP A 88 4.39 2.30 2.43
CA ASP A 88 5.11 1.16 1.88
C ASP A 88 4.22 -0.08 1.93
N PHE A 89 3.73 -0.51 0.76
CA PHE A 89 2.88 -1.69 0.66
C PHE A 89 3.61 -2.99 1.06
N SER A 90 4.94 -3.00 1.04
CA SER A 90 5.73 -4.18 1.45
C SER A 90 5.69 -4.40 2.97
N GLU A 91 5.48 -3.34 3.75
CA GLU A 91 5.21 -3.46 5.19
C GLU A 91 3.84 -4.10 5.43
N VAL A 92 2.80 -3.65 4.70
CA VAL A 92 1.47 -4.26 4.78
C VAL A 92 1.53 -5.72 4.37
N GLU A 93 2.27 -6.09 3.32
CA GLU A 93 2.45 -7.50 2.96
C GLU A 93 3.05 -8.33 4.10
N LYS A 94 4.07 -7.80 4.80
CA LYS A 94 4.67 -8.50 5.96
C LYS A 94 3.65 -8.66 7.08
N GLU A 95 2.94 -7.59 7.43
CA GLU A 95 1.88 -7.61 8.45
C GLU A 95 0.79 -8.64 8.11
N LEU A 96 0.38 -8.71 6.84
CA LEU A 96 -0.61 -9.67 6.36
C LEU A 96 -0.10 -11.11 6.45
N ARG A 97 1.14 -11.37 6.05
CA ARG A 97 1.75 -12.72 6.16
C ARG A 97 1.92 -13.18 7.61
N SER A 98 2.07 -12.25 8.56
CA SER A 98 2.12 -12.56 9.98
C SER A 98 0.76 -12.82 10.62
N ASN A 99 -0.33 -12.37 9.98
CA ASN A 99 -1.69 -12.48 10.54
C ASN A 99 -2.59 -13.44 9.75
N PHE A 100 -2.29 -13.70 8.49
CA PHE A 100 -3.12 -14.47 7.57
C PHE A 100 -2.25 -15.34 6.68
N LYS A 101 -2.88 -16.37 6.10
CA LYS A 101 -2.28 -17.11 4.99
C LYS A 101 -2.52 -16.35 3.69
N LEU A 102 -1.46 -15.76 3.13
CA LEU A 102 -1.52 -15.14 1.80
C LEU A 102 -1.73 -16.22 0.73
N ILE A 103 -2.80 -16.10 -0.03
CA ILE A 103 -3.15 -17.01 -1.14
C ILE A 103 -2.64 -16.44 -2.45
N GLU A 104 -2.94 -15.17 -2.70
CA GLU A 104 -2.62 -14.52 -3.97
C GLU A 104 -2.16 -13.09 -3.74
N LYS A 105 -1.24 -12.65 -4.59
CA LYS A 105 -0.82 -11.26 -4.73
C LYS A 105 -0.87 -10.89 -6.20
N SER A 106 -1.58 -9.82 -6.54
CA SER A 106 -1.68 -9.32 -7.91
C SER A 106 -1.56 -7.80 -7.95
N TYR A 107 -1.25 -7.26 -9.13
CA TYR A 107 -1.06 -5.82 -9.34
C TYR A 107 -2.07 -5.29 -10.36
N SER A 108 -2.43 -4.02 -10.21
CA SER A 108 -3.38 -3.33 -11.07
C SER A 108 -2.85 -1.95 -11.49
N PRO A 109 -3.09 -1.52 -12.75
CA PRO A 109 -4.00 -2.11 -13.75
C PRO A 109 -3.37 -3.16 -14.68
N PHE A 110 -2.07 -3.42 -14.56
CA PHE A 110 -1.33 -4.28 -15.47
C PHE A 110 -0.82 -5.54 -14.74
N PRO A 111 -1.62 -6.62 -14.65
CA PRO A 111 -1.33 -7.79 -13.82
C PRO A 111 -0.10 -8.60 -14.28
N MET A 112 0.28 -8.49 -15.55
CA MET A 112 1.49 -9.14 -16.08
C MET A 112 2.78 -8.38 -15.78
N PHE A 113 2.68 -7.16 -15.26
CA PHE A 113 3.83 -6.30 -15.01
C PHE A 113 4.20 -6.27 -13.52
N SER A 114 5.44 -5.86 -13.27
CA SER A 114 5.94 -5.69 -11.90
C SER A 114 5.27 -4.52 -11.18
N TRP A 115 5.39 -4.50 -9.85
CA TRP A 115 4.77 -3.49 -8.99
C TRP A 115 5.10 -2.04 -9.39
N TRP A 116 6.32 -1.77 -9.86
CA TRP A 116 6.80 -0.41 -10.15
C TRP A 116 6.12 0.24 -11.38
N GLN A 117 5.33 -0.52 -12.13
CA GLN A 117 4.52 -0.04 -13.26
C GLN A 117 3.03 0.07 -12.91
N ASN A 118 2.67 -0.33 -11.71
CA ASN A 118 1.29 -0.40 -11.24
C ASN A 118 1.04 0.66 -10.18
N SER A 119 -0.24 0.95 -9.93
CA SER A 119 -0.65 1.92 -8.90
C SER A 119 -1.23 1.24 -7.66
N GLN A 120 -1.57 -0.04 -7.75
CA GLN A 120 -2.23 -0.77 -6.67
C GLN A 120 -1.75 -2.21 -6.62
N VAL A 121 -1.76 -2.76 -5.41
CA VAL A 121 -1.54 -4.18 -5.14
C VAL A 121 -2.75 -4.76 -4.43
N PHE A 122 -3.15 -5.96 -4.83
CA PHE A 122 -4.20 -6.74 -4.21
C PHE A 122 -3.59 -7.94 -3.49
N PHE A 123 -4.11 -8.21 -2.30
CA PHE A 123 -3.78 -9.36 -1.48
C PHE A 123 -5.08 -10.14 -1.20
N VAL A 124 -5.07 -11.42 -1.55
CA VAL A 124 -6.12 -12.36 -1.19
C VAL A 124 -5.57 -13.24 -0.08
N CYS A 125 -6.20 -13.18 1.09
CA CYS A 125 -5.75 -13.90 2.27
C CYS A 125 -6.86 -14.77 2.84
N SER A 126 -6.48 -15.87 3.49
CA SER A 126 -7.37 -16.70 4.30
C SER A 126 -6.93 -16.69 5.76
N LYS A 127 -7.83 -17.14 6.63
CA LYS A 127 -7.51 -17.36 8.04
C LYS A 127 -6.35 -18.35 8.16
N GLN A 128 -5.34 -17.99 8.96
CA GLN A 128 -4.26 -18.91 9.29
C GLN A 128 -4.80 -19.91 10.32
N ILE A 129 -4.86 -21.18 9.94
CA ILE A 129 -5.17 -22.27 10.86
C ILE A 129 -3.85 -22.57 11.58
N VAL A 130 -3.78 -22.19 12.86
CA VAL A 130 -2.70 -22.58 13.77
C VAL A 130 -3.12 -23.84 14.49
#